data_AF-A0A940T909-F1
#
_entry.id   AF-A0A940T909-F1
#
_cell.length_a   1.000
_cell.length_b   1.000
_cell.length_c   1.000
_cell.angle_alpha   90.00
_cell.angle_beta   90.00
_cell.angle_gamma   90.00
#
_symmetry.space_group_name_H-M   'P 1'
#
loop_
_entity.id
_entity.type
_entity.pdbx_description
1 polymer ?
#
loop_
_entity_poly.entity_id
_entity_poly.type
_entity_poly.pdbx_seq_one_letter_code
_entity_poly.pdbx_strand_id
1 'polypeptide(L)'
;MPRNNFERACFALMTVIVTVHAYVFYSLYVVNGGTLMSVTGENSVLAAVNANGGVYMLGRAMPIWAVVIVEFILAYCLEMLVGSPCSFKLACKVFDPKSTHPVLFESAIICATVGIMCPAMSFIAAWLYYPYYNGFSFITLLAYWLKLVCFNFPFAFFTQLFFIQPLIRTLFKAIFRRNAAIDTIPSKA
;
A
#
# COMPACT_ATOMS: atom_id res chain seq x y z
N MET A 1 -13.75 -5.80 14.51
CA MET A 1 -12.96 -4.56 14.37
C MET A 1 -11.96 -4.49 15.51
N PRO A 2 -10.78 -3.91 15.29
CA PRO A 2 -9.80 -3.69 16.35
C PRO A 2 -10.39 -2.79 17.45
N ARG A 3 -10.33 -3.26 18.70
CA ARG A 3 -10.90 -2.62 19.90
C ARG A 3 -9.92 -1.63 20.53
N ASN A 4 -8.63 -1.93 20.45
CA ASN A 4 -7.56 -1.16 21.09
C ASN A 4 -6.64 -0.46 20.07
N ASN A 5 -5.92 0.58 20.51
CA ASN A 5 -4.93 1.27 19.67
C ASN A 5 -3.83 0.32 19.15
N PHE A 6 -3.43 -0.65 19.97
CA PHE A 6 -2.50 -1.71 19.57
C PHE A 6 -3.07 -2.59 18.45
N GLU A 7 -4.33 -3.03 18.58
CA GLU A 7 -4.99 -3.83 17.56
C GLU A 7 -5.15 -3.06 16.24
N ARG A 8 -5.42 -1.76 16.30
CA ARG A 8 -5.47 -0.88 15.12
C ARG A 8 -4.11 -0.78 14.45
N ALA A 9 -3.05 -0.61 15.23
CA ALA A 9 -1.68 -0.57 14.71
C ALA A 9 -1.28 -1.90 14.06
N CYS A 10 -1.60 -3.05 14.68
CA CYS A 10 -1.35 -4.37 14.09
C CYS A 10 -2.15 -4.59 12.80
N PHE A 11 -3.43 -4.20 12.79
CA PHE A 11 -4.27 -4.32 11.60
C PHE A 11 -3.74 -3.47 10.43
N ALA A 12 -3.34 -2.23 10.72
CA ALA A 12 -2.71 -1.34 9.74
C ALA A 12 -1.38 -1.92 9.24
N LEU A 13 -0.52 -2.40 10.15
CA LEU A 13 0.76 -3.00 9.80
C LEU A 13 0.60 -4.22 8.88
N MET A 14 -0.31 -5.14 9.19
CA MET A 14 -0.59 -6.29 8.34
C MET A 14 -1.08 -5.86 6.95
N THR A 15 -1.96 -4.86 6.91
CA THR A 15 -2.49 -4.32 5.64
C THR A 15 -1.38 -3.72 4.81
N VAL A 16 -0.51 -2.89 5.40
CA VAL A 16 0.60 -2.22 4.71
C VAL A 16 1.63 -3.25 4.21
N ILE A 17 1.93 -4.29 4.99
CA ILE A 17 2.83 -5.36 4.53
C ILE A 17 2.28 -5.98 3.24
N VAL A 18 1.01 -6.39 3.23
CA VAL A 18 0.41 -7.05 2.06
C VAL A 18 0.31 -6.09 0.87
N THR A 19 -0.13 -4.86 1.09
CA THR A 19 -0.32 -3.87 0.01
C THR A 19 1.01 -3.48 -0.62
N VAL A 20 2.07 -3.21 0.16
CA VAL A 20 3.38 -2.81 -0.37
C VAL A 20 3.98 -3.93 -1.21
N HIS A 21 3.93 -5.19 -0.75
CA HIS A 21 4.45 -6.31 -1.52
C HIS A 21 3.67 -6.53 -2.83
N ALA A 22 2.33 -6.47 -2.77
CA ALA A 22 1.48 -6.58 -3.95
C ALA A 22 1.77 -5.46 -4.96
N TYR A 23 2.03 -4.25 -4.47
CA TYR A 23 2.28 -3.08 -5.30
C TYR A 23 3.66 -3.09 -5.93
N VAL A 24 4.70 -3.50 -5.19
CA VAL A 24 6.05 -3.69 -5.73
C VAL A 24 6.03 -4.75 -6.82
N PHE A 25 5.31 -5.85 -6.60
CA PHE A 25 5.11 -6.87 -7.61
C PHE A 25 4.39 -6.31 -8.85
N TYR A 26 3.26 -5.63 -8.66
CA TYR A 26 2.51 -4.99 -9.75
C TYR A 26 3.37 -4.00 -10.55
N SER A 27 4.09 -3.11 -9.86
CA SER A 27 4.94 -2.10 -10.49
C SER A 27 6.08 -2.73 -11.29
N LEU A 28 6.79 -3.70 -10.71
CA LEU A 28 7.97 -4.31 -11.36
C LEU A 28 7.58 -5.28 -12.47
N TYR A 29 6.59 -6.14 -12.27
CA TYR A 29 6.23 -7.18 -13.24
C TYR A 29 5.21 -6.73 -14.27
N VAL A 30 4.18 -5.98 -13.84
CA VAL A 30 3.05 -5.65 -14.73
C VAL A 30 3.30 -4.33 -15.44
N VAL A 31 3.74 -3.30 -14.72
CA VAL A 31 3.92 -1.96 -15.31
C VAL A 31 5.26 -1.82 -16.02
N ASN A 32 6.36 -2.19 -15.36
CA ASN A 32 7.71 -1.96 -15.88
C ASN A 32 8.37 -3.22 -16.46
N GLY A 33 7.80 -4.40 -16.26
CA GLY A 33 8.47 -5.68 -16.56
C GLY A 33 8.85 -5.83 -18.03
N GLY A 34 7.91 -5.51 -18.94
CA GLY A 34 8.17 -5.58 -20.38
C GLY A 34 9.24 -4.59 -20.85
N THR A 35 9.26 -3.37 -20.30
CA THR A 35 10.27 -2.35 -20.62
C THR A 35 11.64 -2.72 -20.07
N LEU A 36 11.71 -3.24 -18.84
CA LEU A 36 12.97 -3.68 -18.24
C LEU A 36 13.59 -4.82 -19.06
N MET A 37 12.79 -5.83 -19.40
CA MET A 37 13.25 -6.97 -20.19
C MET A 37 13.70 -6.58 -21.60
N SER A 38 13.02 -5.63 -22.26
CA SER A 38 13.40 -5.20 -23.60
C SER A 38 14.66 -4.33 -23.62
N VAL A 39 14.89 -3.51 -22.58
CA VAL A 39 16.07 -2.65 -22.49
C VAL A 39 17.33 -3.45 -22.12
N THR A 40 17.20 -4.51 -21.32
CA THR A 40 18.36 -5.34 -20.92
C THR A 40 18.56 -6.58 -21.79
N GLY A 41 17.57 -6.96 -22.60
CA GLY A 41 17.59 -8.21 -23.37
C GLY A 41 17.43 -9.47 -22.53
N GLU A 42 16.84 -9.37 -21.34
CA GLU A 42 16.73 -10.48 -20.38
C GLU A 42 15.39 -11.20 -20.45
N ASN A 43 15.40 -12.50 -20.15
CA ASN A 43 14.21 -13.35 -20.19
C ASN A 43 13.36 -13.32 -18.91
N SER A 44 13.82 -12.62 -17.87
CA SER A 44 13.08 -12.49 -16.61
C SER A 44 13.20 -11.09 -16.01
N VAL A 45 12.13 -10.64 -15.33
CA VAL A 45 12.08 -9.32 -14.68
C VAL A 45 13.14 -9.20 -13.59
N LEU A 46 13.42 -10.26 -12.82
CA LEU A 46 14.47 -10.22 -11.80
C LEU A 46 15.86 -10.08 -12.42
N ALA A 47 16.15 -10.82 -13.49
CA ALA A 47 17.43 -10.69 -14.19
C ALA A 47 17.55 -9.29 -14.81
N ALA A 48 16.48 -8.77 -15.40
CA ALA A 48 16.45 -7.42 -15.97
C ALA A 48 16.68 -6.33 -14.91
N VAL A 49 16.08 -6.45 -13.72
CA VAL A 49 16.33 -5.50 -12.62
C VAL A 49 17.76 -5.62 -12.11
N ASN A 50 18.30 -6.84 -11.99
CA ASN A 50 19.68 -7.05 -11.57
C ASN A 50 20.68 -6.49 -12.60
N ALA A 51 20.40 -6.68 -13.89
CA ALA A 51 21.19 -6.14 -15.00
C ALA A 51 21.14 -4.61 -15.09
N ASN A 52 20.01 -3.99 -14.71
CA ASN A 52 19.88 -2.53 -14.56
C ASN A 52 20.56 -1.97 -13.29
N GLY A 53 21.15 -2.81 -12.44
CA GLY A 53 21.75 -2.39 -11.17
C GLY A 53 20.72 -2.06 -10.08
N GLY A 54 19.45 -2.43 -10.27
CA GLY A 54 18.35 -2.19 -9.33
C GLY A 54 17.24 -1.32 -9.90
N VAL A 55 16.43 -0.75 -9.01
CA VAL A 55 15.34 0.16 -9.33
C VAL A 55 15.84 1.59 -9.13
N TYR A 56 15.64 2.44 -10.13
CA TYR A 56 16.05 3.84 -10.05
C TYR A 56 15.22 4.58 -8.99
N MET A 57 15.88 5.18 -7.99
CA MET A 57 15.25 5.98 -6.95
C MET A 57 16.18 7.13 -6.56
N LEU A 58 15.68 8.36 -6.55
CA LEU A 58 16.41 9.58 -6.19
C LEU A 58 17.77 9.74 -6.92
N GLY A 59 17.81 9.45 -8.22
CA GLY A 59 19.04 9.61 -9.00
C GLY A 59 20.04 8.47 -8.90
N ARG A 60 19.72 7.39 -8.18
CA ARG A 60 20.60 6.23 -8.02
C ARG A 60 19.84 4.92 -8.25
N ALA A 61 20.50 3.92 -8.80
CA ALA A 61 19.95 2.57 -8.83
C ALA A 61 20.09 1.96 -7.42
N MET A 62 18.97 1.54 -6.84
CA MET A 62 18.92 0.92 -5.52
C MET A 62 18.40 -0.52 -5.62
N PRO A 63 18.85 -1.43 -4.74
CA PRO A 63 18.35 -2.79 -4.74
C PRO A 63 16.87 -2.82 -4.33
N ILE A 64 16.13 -3.80 -4.85
CA ILE A 64 14.68 -3.95 -4.63
C ILE A 64 14.34 -3.92 -3.14
N TRP A 65 15.14 -4.60 -2.29
CA TRP A 65 14.87 -4.64 -0.85
C TRP A 65 14.89 -3.25 -0.21
N ALA A 66 15.81 -2.37 -0.64
CA ALA A 66 15.94 -1.03 -0.07
C ALA A 66 14.73 -0.16 -0.47
N VAL A 67 14.28 -0.29 -1.71
CA VAL A 67 13.06 0.38 -2.20
C VAL A 67 11.83 -0.08 -1.41
N VAL A 68 11.66 -1.39 -1.22
CA VAL A 68 10.56 -1.97 -0.43
C VAL A 68 10.55 -1.41 0.99
N ILE A 69 11.71 -1.31 1.65
CA ILE A 69 11.81 -0.75 3.02
C ILE A 69 11.40 0.71 3.03
N VAL A 70 11.89 1.51 2.08
CA VAL A 70 11.57 2.95 2.04
C VAL A 70 10.08 3.17 1.75
N GLU A 71 9.52 2.48 0.76
CA GLU A 71 8.09 2.55 0.44
C GLU A 71 7.24 2.07 1.62
N PHE A 72 7.67 1.02 2.33
CA PHE A 72 6.99 0.53 3.52
C PHE A 72 6.94 1.57 4.63
N ILE A 73 8.07 2.19 4.97
CA ILE A 73 8.15 3.23 6.01
C ILE A 73 7.25 4.41 5.63
N LEU A 74 7.34 4.88 4.39
CA LEU A 74 6.52 5.99 3.90
C LEU A 74 5.03 5.64 3.91
N ALA A 75 4.65 4.46 3.42
CA ALA A 75 3.28 3.99 3.39
C ALA A 75 2.69 3.89 4.80
N TYR A 76 3.44 3.29 5.73
CA TYR A 76 3.01 3.13 7.11
C TYR A 76 2.85 4.47 7.83
N CYS A 77 3.82 5.37 7.68
CA CYS A 77 3.72 6.72 8.22
C CYS A 77 2.51 7.47 7.65
N LEU A 78 2.29 7.39 6.34
CA LEU A 78 1.18 8.08 5.68
C LEU A 78 -0.18 7.50 6.10
N GLU A 79 -0.29 6.17 6.22
CA GLU A 79 -1.49 5.48 6.69
C GLU A 79 -1.83 5.89 8.13
N MET A 80 -0.84 5.96 9.02
CA MET A 80 -1.06 6.34 10.42
C MET A 80 -1.40 7.83 10.58
N LEU A 81 -0.74 8.72 9.82
CA LEU A 81 -0.89 10.17 9.95
C LEU A 81 -2.08 10.74 9.17
N VAL A 82 -2.38 10.18 8.00
CA VAL A 82 -3.37 10.72 7.07
C VAL A 82 -4.44 9.70 6.76
N GLY A 83 -4.08 8.45 6.43
CA GLY A 83 -5.03 7.40 6.05
C GLY A 83 -6.11 7.20 7.10
N SER A 84 -5.71 6.70 8.27
CA SER A 84 -6.60 6.36 9.38
C SER A 84 -7.45 7.53 9.90
N PRO A 85 -6.90 8.72 10.20
CA PRO A 85 -7.72 9.83 10.72
C PRO A 85 -8.57 10.52 9.66
N CYS A 86 -8.08 10.64 8.42
CA CYS A 86 -8.78 11.40 7.38
C CYS A 86 -9.90 10.57 6.76
N SER A 87 -9.68 9.28 6.48
CA SER A 87 -10.71 8.39 5.92
C SER A 87 -11.86 8.17 6.88
N PHE A 88 -11.58 8.02 8.19
CA PHE A 88 -12.62 7.91 9.20
C PHE A 88 -13.46 9.19 9.30
N LYS A 89 -12.83 10.36 9.30
CA LYS A 89 -13.54 11.65 9.27
C LYS A 89 -14.41 11.81 8.01
N LEU A 90 -13.91 11.38 6.86
CA LEU A 90 -14.66 11.46 5.60
C LEU A 90 -15.85 10.50 5.60
N ALA A 91 -15.66 9.26 6.06
CA ALA A 91 -16.74 8.28 6.16
C ALA A 91 -17.83 8.72 7.13
N CYS A 92 -17.48 9.26 8.31
CA CYS A 92 -18.45 9.81 9.26
C CYS A 92 -19.20 11.04 8.75
N LYS A 93 -18.65 11.78 7.77
CA LYS A 93 -19.35 12.91 7.13
C LYS A 93 -20.40 12.45 6.11
N VAL A 94 -20.16 11.32 5.45
CA VAL A 94 -21.01 10.81 4.37
C VAL A 94 -22.04 9.80 4.88
N PHE A 95 -21.67 9.01 5.89
CA PHE A 95 -22.49 7.95 6.46
C PHE A 95 -22.67 8.16 7.96
N ASP A 96 -23.89 7.98 8.44
CA ASP A 96 -24.18 7.97 9.87
C ASP A 96 -23.78 6.60 10.46
N PRO A 97 -22.80 6.53 11.39
CA PRO A 97 -22.33 5.28 11.97
C PRO A 97 -23.42 4.50 12.71
N LYS A 98 -24.53 5.16 13.11
CA LYS A 98 -25.61 4.55 13.89
C LYS A 98 -26.73 3.95 13.03
N SER A 99 -26.94 4.45 11.82
CA SER A 99 -28.02 3.96 10.93
C SER A 99 -27.50 3.11 9.76
N THR A 100 -26.21 3.21 9.43
CA THR A 100 -25.61 2.53 8.27
C THR A 100 -25.17 1.12 8.63
N HIS A 101 -25.43 0.15 7.75
CA HIS A 101 -24.98 -1.23 7.95
C HIS A 101 -23.43 -1.28 8.08
N PRO A 102 -22.87 -2.01 9.07
CA PRO A 102 -21.44 -1.95 9.39
C PRO A 102 -20.52 -2.25 8.20
N VAL A 103 -20.94 -3.17 7.32
CA VAL A 103 -20.19 -3.55 6.12
C VAL A 103 -20.11 -2.39 5.11
N LEU A 104 -21.20 -1.63 4.93
CA LEU A 104 -21.22 -0.49 4.01
C LEU A 104 -20.37 0.66 4.54
N PHE A 105 -20.43 0.91 5.84
CA PHE A 105 -19.61 1.91 6.51
C PHE A 105 -18.11 1.60 6.40
N GLU A 106 -17.72 0.34 6.61
CA GLU A 106 -16.34 -0.10 6.43
C GLU A 106 -15.87 0.01 4.98
N SER A 107 -16.70 -0.38 4.00
CA SER A 107 -16.40 -0.20 2.58
C SER A 107 -16.20 1.27 2.22
N ALA A 108 -17.01 2.18 2.78
CA ALA A 108 -16.87 3.61 2.56
C ALA A 108 -15.54 4.15 3.11
N ILE A 109 -15.13 3.71 4.31
CA ILE A 109 -13.81 4.06 4.88
C ILE A 109 -12.69 3.58 3.95
N ILE A 110 -12.79 2.36 3.41
CA ILE A 110 -11.77 1.80 2.53
C ILE A 110 -11.68 2.60 1.22
N CYS A 111 -12.81 2.87 0.57
CA CYS A 111 -12.87 3.69 -0.63
C CYS A 111 -12.27 5.09 -0.38
N ALA A 112 -12.60 5.71 0.75
CA ALA A 112 -12.03 7.01 1.14
C ALA A 112 -10.53 6.91 1.41
N THR A 113 -10.07 5.83 2.06
CA THR A 113 -8.65 5.60 2.36
C THR A 113 -7.86 5.44 1.07
N VAL A 114 -8.29 4.58 0.14
CA VAL A 114 -7.64 4.42 -1.17
C VAL A 114 -7.68 5.73 -1.96
N GLY A 115 -8.80 6.44 -1.93
CA GLY A 115 -8.98 7.75 -2.56
C GLY A 115 -8.00 8.83 -2.08
N ILE A 116 -7.53 8.76 -0.84
CA ILE A 116 -6.59 9.74 -0.26
C ILE A 116 -5.15 9.21 -0.34
N MET A 117 -4.94 7.95 0.04
CA MET A 117 -3.62 7.32 0.11
C MET A 117 -2.99 7.13 -1.27
N CYS A 118 -3.76 6.70 -2.27
CA CYS A 118 -3.22 6.48 -3.61
C CYS A 118 -2.66 7.77 -4.24
N PRO A 119 -3.37 8.91 -4.28
CA PRO A 119 -2.81 10.14 -4.82
C PRO A 119 -1.66 10.68 -3.98
N ALA A 120 -1.71 10.56 -2.66
CA ALA A 120 -0.64 11.05 -1.79
C ALA A 120 0.65 10.20 -1.91
N MET A 121 0.55 8.87 -1.89
CA MET A 121 1.70 7.97 -2.11
C MET A 121 2.25 8.09 -3.53
N SER A 122 1.36 8.18 -4.54
CA SER A 122 1.80 8.39 -5.93
C SER A 122 2.50 9.73 -6.11
N PHE A 123 2.15 10.75 -5.31
CA PHE A 123 2.84 12.04 -5.33
C PHE A 123 4.26 11.93 -4.77
N ILE A 124 4.41 11.23 -3.64
CA ILE A 124 5.73 10.93 -3.08
C ILE A 124 6.56 10.09 -4.07
N ALA A 125 5.95 9.07 -4.69
CA ALA A 125 6.59 8.26 -5.71
C ALA A 125 7.02 9.07 -6.93
N ALA A 126 6.21 10.04 -7.38
CA ALA A 126 6.57 10.92 -8.49
C ALA A 126 7.84 11.73 -8.20
N TRP A 127 8.07 12.11 -6.93
CA TRP A 127 9.32 12.73 -6.48
C TRP A 127 10.46 11.72 -6.41
N LEU A 128 10.25 10.55 -5.80
CA LEU A 128 11.28 9.52 -5.63
C LEU A 128 11.79 8.98 -6.96
N TYR A 129 10.89 8.77 -7.93
CA TYR A 129 11.19 8.18 -9.23
C TYR A 129 11.42 9.22 -10.34
N TYR A 130 11.51 10.51 -9.99
CA TYR A 130 11.67 11.56 -10.99
C TYR A 130 13.01 11.42 -11.75
N PRO A 131 13.02 11.50 -13.10
CA PRO A 131 14.24 11.43 -13.90
C PRO A 131 15.03 12.74 -13.78
N TYR A 132 15.77 12.91 -12.67
CA TYR A 132 16.59 14.09 -12.38
C TYR A 132 17.70 14.36 -13.42
N TYR A 133 18.07 13.38 -14.25
CA TYR A 133 19.07 13.52 -15.30
C TYR A 133 18.61 14.36 -16.51
N ASN A 134 17.30 14.55 -16.72
CA ASN A 134 16.74 15.34 -17.84
C ASN A 134 16.36 16.78 -17.46
N GLY A 135 16.75 17.24 -16.26
CA GLY A 135 16.35 18.54 -15.72
C GLY A 135 15.02 18.51 -14.96
N PHE A 136 14.84 19.47 -14.05
CA PHE A 136 13.64 19.56 -13.21
C PHE A 136 12.56 20.43 -13.88
N SER A 137 11.39 19.84 -14.13
CA SER A 137 10.20 20.56 -14.58
C SER A 137 9.00 20.16 -13.74
N PHE A 138 8.35 21.15 -13.14
CA PHE A 138 7.17 20.93 -12.31
C PHE A 138 6.01 20.31 -13.10
N ILE A 139 5.87 20.67 -14.38
CA ILE A 139 4.84 20.11 -15.26
C ILE A 139 5.08 18.61 -15.51
N THR A 140 6.35 18.23 -15.73
CA THR A 140 6.74 16.83 -15.91
C THR A 140 6.47 16.02 -14.65
N LEU A 141 6.77 16.58 -13.47
CA LEU A 141 6.47 15.94 -12.19
C LEU A 141 4.96 15.72 -12.01
N LEU A 142 4.14 16.73 -12.31
CA LEU A 142 2.68 16.61 -12.23
C LEU A 142 2.14 15.58 -13.22
N ALA A 143 2.70 15.51 -14.43
CA ALA A 143 2.35 14.50 -15.41
C ALA A 143 2.71 13.08 -14.94
N TYR A 144 3.90 12.89 -14.35
CA TYR A 144 4.30 11.61 -13.74
C TYR A 144 3.40 11.22 -12.57
N TRP A 145 3.07 12.18 -11.71
CA TRP A 145 2.12 11.97 -10.62
C TRP A 145 0.76 11.51 -11.14
N LEU A 146 0.17 12.23 -12.09
CA LEU A 146 -1.14 11.88 -12.65
C LEU A 146 -1.08 10.51 -13.34
N LYS A 147 -0.01 10.24 -14.08
CA LYS A 147 0.24 8.92 -14.69
C LYS A 147 0.23 7.83 -13.62
N LEU A 148 1.04 7.98 -12.57
CA LEU A 148 1.11 7.03 -11.45
C LEU A 148 -0.26 6.83 -10.81
N VAL A 149 -1.00 7.90 -10.52
CA VAL A 149 -2.36 7.81 -9.97
C VAL A 149 -3.27 6.99 -10.90
N CYS A 150 -3.28 7.25 -12.20
CA CYS A 150 -4.13 6.53 -13.14
C CYS A 150 -3.81 5.03 -13.25
N PHE A 151 -2.54 4.64 -13.17
CA PHE A 151 -2.15 3.22 -13.18
C PHE A 151 -2.44 2.53 -11.85
N ASN A 152 -2.13 3.21 -10.74
CA ASN A 152 -2.10 2.60 -9.42
C ASN A 152 -3.46 2.63 -8.73
N PHE A 153 -4.29 3.64 -9.00
CA PHE A 153 -5.58 3.81 -8.35
C PHE A 153 -6.55 2.65 -8.63
N PRO A 154 -6.78 2.22 -9.88
CA PRO A 154 -7.69 1.11 -10.15
C PRO A 154 -7.20 -0.18 -9.47
N PHE A 155 -5.91 -0.50 -9.61
CA PHE A 155 -5.32 -1.67 -8.99
C PHE A 155 -5.48 -1.65 -7.46
N ALA A 156 -5.11 -0.54 -6.81
CA ALA A 156 -5.25 -0.38 -5.37
C ALA A 156 -6.70 -0.48 -4.92
N PHE A 157 -7.64 0.16 -5.63
CA PHE A 157 -9.05 0.14 -5.28
C PHE A 157 -9.65 -1.27 -5.33
N PHE A 158 -9.46 -1.99 -6.44
CA PHE A 158 -10.01 -3.34 -6.58
C PHE A 158 -9.32 -4.35 -5.66
N THR A 159 -8.00 -4.29 -5.53
CA THR A 159 -7.27 -5.22 -4.65
C THR A 159 -7.60 -4.97 -3.18
N GLN A 160 -7.69 -3.71 -2.76
CA GLN A 160 -8.02 -3.36 -1.38
C GLN A 160 -9.43 -3.85 -1.00
N LEU A 161 -10.43 -3.57 -1.85
CA LEU A 161 -11.84 -3.88 -1.55
C LEU A 161 -12.13 -5.39 -1.59
N PHE A 162 -11.66 -6.10 -2.62
CA PHE A 162 -12.06 -7.47 -2.89
C PHE A 162 -11.13 -8.54 -2.29
N PHE A 163 -9.84 -8.23 -2.09
CA PHE A 163 -8.86 -9.24 -1.70
C PHE A 163 -8.23 -8.94 -0.34
N ILE A 164 -7.64 -7.74 -0.19
CA ILE A 164 -6.84 -7.41 0.99
C ILE A 164 -7.73 -7.30 2.21
N GLN A 165 -8.86 -6.60 2.16
CA GLN A 165 -9.70 -6.45 3.34
C GLN A 165 -10.27 -7.79 3.86
N PRO A 166 -10.84 -8.68 3.01
CA PRO A 166 -11.29 -10.00 3.46
C PRO A 166 -10.16 -10.85 4.03
N LEU A 167 -8.98 -10.80 3.40
CA LEU A 167 -7.78 -11.54 3.84
C LEU A 167 -7.29 -11.04 5.21
N ILE A 168 -7.10 -9.73 5.37
CA ILE A 168 -6.62 -9.14 6.64
C ILE A 168 -7.63 -9.39 7.76
N ARG A 169 -8.95 -9.32 7.50
CA ARG A 169 -9.97 -9.68 8.49
C ARG A 169 -9.86 -11.13 8.93
N THR A 170 -9.57 -12.04 8.00
CA THR A 170 -9.42 -13.47 8.28
C THR A 170 -8.16 -13.75 9.10
N LEU A 171 -7.03 -13.14 8.70
CA LEU A 171 -5.77 -13.25 9.44
C LEU A 171 -5.88 -12.63 10.85
N PHE A 172 -6.47 -11.45 10.97
CA PHE A 172 -6.68 -10.78 12.25
C PHE A 172 -7.56 -11.65 13.17
N LYS A 173 -8.65 -12.21 12.66
CA LYS A 173 -9.48 -13.17 13.41
C LYS A 173 -8.67 -14.40 13.83
N ALA A 174 -7.83 -14.95 12.97
CA ALA A 174 -7.02 -16.13 13.29
C ALA A 174 -6.00 -15.86 14.40
N ILE A 175 -5.32 -14.71 14.36
CA ILE A 175 -4.32 -14.32 15.37
C ILE A 175 -5.00 -14.04 16.72
N PHE A 176 -6.06 -13.23 16.74
CA PHE A 176 -6.70 -12.81 18.00
C PHE A 176 -7.69 -13.83 18.57
N ARG A 177 -8.33 -14.70 17.76
CA ARG A 177 -9.12 -15.84 18.31
C ARG A 177 -8.23 -16.88 18.97
N ARG A 178 -6.98 -17.04 18.53
CA ARG A 178 -6.04 -18.00 19.13
C ARG A 178 -5.60 -17.57 20.52
N ASN A 179 -5.51 -16.27 20.79
CA ASN A 179 -5.21 -15.76 22.13
C ASN A 179 -6.32 -16.09 23.15
N ALA A 180 -7.59 -16.06 22.73
CA ALA A 180 -8.71 -16.48 23.59
C ALA A 180 -8.71 -17.98 23.94
N ALA A 181 -8.06 -18.82 23.12
CA ALA A 181 -7.91 -20.27 23.39
C ALA A 181 -6.63 -20.62 24.16
N ILE A 182 -5.64 -19.71 24.21
CA ILE A 182 -4.39 -19.90 24.98
C ILE A 182 -4.58 -19.45 26.43
N ASP A 183 -5.45 -18.47 26.70
CA ASP A 183 -5.84 -18.09 28.07
C ASP A 183 -6.73 -19.14 28.78
N THR A 184 -7.15 -20.20 28.09
CA THR A 184 -7.88 -21.33 28.70
C THR A 184 -7.00 -22.52 29.06
N ILE A 185 -5.67 -22.42 29.01
CA ILE A 185 -4.82 -23.42 29.67
C ILE A 185 -4.93 -23.16 31.18
N PRO A 186 -5.55 -24.05 31.98
CA PRO A 186 -5.61 -23.84 33.41
C PRO A 186 -4.18 -23.81 33.96
N SER A 187 -3.83 -22.69 34.59
CA SER A 187 -2.72 -22.65 35.53
C SER A 187 -3.01 -23.69 36.61
N LYS A 188 -2.26 -24.79 36.57
CA LYS A 188 -1.93 -25.72 37.67
C LYS A 188 -2.99 -25.86 38.79
N ALA A 189 -3.54 -27.06 38.89
CA ALA A 189 -3.71 -27.75 40.18
C ALA A 189 -3.36 -29.22 39.96
#